data_AF-A0A124HPK4-F1
#
_entry.id   AF-A0A124HPK4-F1
#
_cell.length_a   1.000
_cell.length_b   1.000
_cell.length_c   1.000
_cell.angle_alpha   90.00
_cell.angle_beta   90.00
_cell.angle_gamma   90.00
#
_symmetry.space_group_name_H-M   'P 1'
#
loop_
_entity.id
_entity.type
_entity.pdbx_description
1 polymer ?
#
loop_
_entity_poly.entity_id
_entity_poly.type
_entity_poly.pdbx_seq_one_letter_code
_entity_poly.pdbx_strand_id
1 'polypeptide(L)'
;MDAATITAVFTAAATAQSWTRTNLGLTTQVSAEDGYRYTVRLPKDSGKAFIAGRDGHAGDELLDIEATWGLTLPIVEAAMAATRI
;
A
#
# COMPACT_ATOMS: atom_id res chain seq x y z
N MET A 1 -6.67 -2.60 13.42
CA MET A 1 -5.26 -2.82 13.01
C MET A 1 -4.37 -1.97 13.90
N ASP A 2 -3.28 -2.51 14.44
CA ASP A 2 -2.38 -1.74 15.31
C ASP A 2 -1.32 -0.95 14.50
N ALA A 3 -0.63 -0.02 15.18
CA ALA A 3 0.36 0.86 14.56
C ALA A 3 1.58 0.11 13.99
N ALA A 4 1.95 -1.03 14.59
CA ALA A 4 3.09 -1.83 14.13
C ALA A 4 2.78 -2.50 12.79
N THR A 5 1.58 -3.09 12.68
CA THR A 5 1.11 -3.71 11.43
C THR A 5 0.96 -2.66 10.33
N ILE A 6 0.41 -1.48 10.64
CA ILE A 6 0.25 -0.39 9.65
C ILE A 6 1.63 0.01 9.10
N THR A 7 2.60 0.20 10.01
CA THR A 7 3.97 0.53 9.62
C THR A 7 4.59 -0.57 8.76
N ALA A 8 4.45 -1.84 9.14
CA ALA A 8 4.97 -2.98 8.40
C ALA A 8 4.41 -3.07 6.98
N VAL A 9 3.09 -2.86 6.81
CA VAL A 9 2.44 -2.86 5.48
C VAL A 9 2.99 -1.75 4.60
N PHE A 10 3.15 -0.53 5.12
CA PHE A 10 3.73 0.57 4.35
C PHE A 10 5.21 0.36 4.04
N THR A 11 5.99 -0.20 4.97
CA THR A 11 7.39 -0.58 4.72
C THR A 11 7.51 -1.66 3.65
N ALA A 12 6.60 -2.64 3.63
CA ALA A 12 6.55 -3.66 2.58
C ALA A 12 6.15 -3.03 1.22
N ALA A 13 5.20 -2.10 1.20
CA ALA A 13 4.84 -1.39 -0.03
C ALA A 13 5.99 -0.53 -0.57
N ALA A 14 6.80 0.05 0.31
CA ALA A 14 8.00 0.83 -0.04
C ALA A 14 9.12 -0.02 -0.68
N THR A 15 9.06 -1.35 -0.59
CA THR A 15 10.00 -2.27 -1.25
C THR A 15 9.34 -3.10 -2.35
N ALA A 16 8.04 -2.88 -2.60
CA ALA A 16 7.29 -3.62 -3.61
C ALA A 16 7.79 -3.30 -5.03
N GLN A 17 8.14 -4.35 -5.77
CA GLN A 17 8.66 -4.24 -7.14
C GLN A 17 7.56 -4.25 -8.21
N SER A 18 6.31 -4.54 -7.81
CA SER A 18 5.17 -4.61 -8.71
C SER A 18 4.11 -3.61 -8.28
N TRP A 19 3.75 -2.74 -9.22
CA TRP A 19 2.70 -1.74 -9.07
C TRP A 19 1.81 -1.76 -10.31
N THR A 20 0.51 -1.92 -10.08
CA THR A 20 -0.49 -1.94 -11.15
C THR A 20 -1.12 -0.56 -11.28
N ARG A 21 -1.14 -0.01 -12.49
CA ARG A 21 -1.85 1.23 -12.79
C ARG A 21 -3.34 0.96 -12.97
N THR A 22 -4.15 1.56 -12.11
CA THR A 22 -5.61 1.46 -12.15
C THR A 22 -6.24 2.84 -12.36
N ASN A 23 -7.56 2.88 -12.56
CA ASN A 23 -8.31 4.14 -12.61
C ASN A 23 -8.30 4.90 -11.26
N LEU A 24 -7.95 4.22 -10.16
CA LEU A 24 -7.90 4.78 -8.80
C LEU A 24 -6.49 5.25 -8.41
N GLY A 25 -5.47 4.96 -9.23
CA GLY A 25 -4.07 5.23 -8.95
C GLY A 25 -3.17 3.98 -9.05
N LEU A 26 -1.93 4.12 -8.62
CA LEU A 26 -0.99 3.00 -8.55
C LEU A 26 -1.33 2.15 -7.34
N THR A 27 -1.50 0.84 -7.54
CA THR A 27 -1.88 -0.09 -6.49
C THR A 27 -0.89 -1.24 -6.42
N THR A 28 -0.52 -1.64 -5.21
CA THR A 28 0.26 -2.85 -4.96
C THR A 28 -0.42 -3.70 -3.89
N GLN A 29 -0.11 -4.98 -3.87
CA GLN A 29 -0.56 -5.91 -2.84
C GLN A 29 0.65 -6.46 -2.10
N VAL A 30 0.61 -6.41 -0.78
CA VAL A 30 1.69 -6.87 0.10
C VAL A 30 1.12 -7.74 1.20
N SER A 31 1.81 -8.84 1.53
CA SER A 31 1.44 -9.66 2.68
C SER A 31 2.12 -9.10 3.93
N ALA A 32 1.41 -9.10 5.06
CA ALA A 32 2.02 -8.85 6.37
C ALA A 32 2.04 -10.13 7.21
N GLU A 33 2.80 -10.10 8.31
CA GLU A 33 3.01 -11.25 9.20
C GLU A 33 1.73 -11.73 9.90
N ASP A 34 0.68 -10.91 9.93
CA ASP A 34 -0.62 -11.23 10.49
C ASP A 34 -1.49 -12.13 9.59
N GLY A 35 -0.95 -12.58 8.45
CA GLY A 35 -1.59 -13.52 7.54
C GLY A 35 -2.58 -12.88 6.57
N TYR A 36 -2.71 -11.55 6.56
CA TYR A 36 -3.52 -10.84 5.58
C TYR A 36 -2.68 -10.33 4.41
N ARG A 37 -3.35 -10.18 3.27
CA ARG A 37 -2.84 -9.43 2.13
C ARG A 37 -3.46 -8.05 2.11
N TYR A 38 -2.63 -7.04 2.07
CA TYR A 38 -3.00 -5.65 2.12
C TYR A 38 -2.90 -5.01 0.74
N THR A 39 -3.92 -4.27 0.36
CA THR A 39 -3.92 -3.45 -0.85
C THR A 39 -3.50 -2.03 -0.49
N VAL A 40 -2.31 -1.62 -0.94
CA VAL A 40 -1.80 -0.26 -0.77
C VAL A 40 -1.98 0.52 -2.06
N ARG A 41 -2.53 1.73 -1.94
CA ARG A 41 -2.82 2.60 -3.07
C ARG A 41 -2.10 3.94 -2.92
N LEU A 42 -1.44 4.36 -3.98
CA LEU A 42 -1.01 5.74 -4.20
C LEU A 42 -2.08 6.42 -5.07
N PRO A 43 -2.77 7.47 -4.57
CA PRO A 43 -3.84 8.12 -5.31
C PRO A 43 -3.33 8.74 -6.62
N LYS A 44 -4.18 8.72 -7.65
CA LYS A 44 -3.83 9.20 -9.01
C LYS A 44 -3.42 10.67 -9.06
N ASP A 45 -4.05 11.51 -8.24
CA ASP A 45 -3.85 12.95 -8.27
C ASP A 45 -2.71 13.36 -7.33
N SER A 46 -3.05 13.71 -6.10
CA SER A 46 -2.11 14.02 -5.04
C SER A 46 -2.65 13.53 -3.72
N GLY A 47 -1.75 13.13 -2.83
CA GLY A 47 -2.14 12.63 -1.52
C GLY A 47 -1.11 11.66 -0.98
N LYS A 48 -1.38 11.21 0.24
CA LYS A 48 -0.58 10.19 0.88
C LYS A 48 -0.98 8.81 0.37
N ALA A 49 -0.04 7.87 0.42
CA ALA A 49 -0.38 6.47 0.23
C ALA A 49 -1.36 6.03 1.33
N PHE A 50 -2.21 5.06 1.05
CA PHE A 50 -3.12 4.51 2.04
C PHE A 50 -3.35 3.02 1.84
N ILE A 51 -3.71 2.33 2.92
CA ILE A 51 -4.17 0.94 2.88
C ILE A 51 -5.66 1.00 2.53
N ALA A 52 -6.00 0.63 1.29
CA ALA A 52 -7.39 0.64 0.83
C ALA A 52 -8.21 -0.48 1.48
N GLY A 53 -7.58 -1.63 1.74
CA GLY A 53 -8.23 -2.76 2.35
C GLY A 53 -7.29 -3.93 2.51
N ARG A 54 -7.83 -5.03 3.02
CA ARG A 54 -7.14 -6.31 3.15
C ARG A 54 -8.05 -7.47 2.80
N ASP A 55 -7.45 -8.55 2.30
CA ASP A 55 -8.08 -9.84 2.05
C ASP A 55 -7.36 -10.95 2.84
N GLY A 56 -8.11 -11.97 3.28
CA GLY A 56 -7.56 -13.07 4.06
C GLY A 56 -8.61 -14.06 4.56
N HIS A 57 -8.19 -14.98 5.43
CA HIS A 57 -9.06 -16.07 5.92
C HIS A 57 -10.31 -15.59 6.68
N ALA A 58 -10.27 -14.38 7.25
CA ALA A 58 -11.40 -13.77 7.95
C ALA A 58 -12.31 -12.92 7.05
N GLY A 59 -12.09 -12.93 5.73
CA GLY A 59 -12.83 -12.12 4.76
C GLY A 59 -12.11 -10.84 4.33
N ASP A 60 -12.82 -10.05 3.53
CA ASP A 60 -12.32 -8.82 2.93
C ASP A 60 -12.81 -7.60 3.72
N GLU A 61 -11.92 -6.66 4.00
CA GLU A 61 -12.21 -5.45 4.78
C GLU A 61 -11.69 -4.20 4.08
N LEU A 62 -12.52 -3.16 4.01
CA LEU A 62 -12.14 -1.81 3.58
C LEU A 62 -11.59 -1.05 4.78
N LEU A 63 -10.40 -0.46 4.64
CA LEU A 63 -9.66 0.13 5.76
C LEU A 63 -9.47 1.65 5.64
N ASP A 64 -9.14 2.15 4.44
CA ASP A 64 -8.85 3.56 4.16
C ASP A 64 -7.91 4.23 5.19
N ILE A 65 -6.85 3.52 5.59
CA ILE A 65 -5.86 4.01 6.57
C ILE A 65 -4.75 4.77 5.84
N GLU A 66 -4.63 6.06 6.11
CA GLU A 66 -3.63 6.93 5.50
C GLU A 66 -2.22 6.74 6.10
N ALA A 67 -1.19 6.75 5.25
CA ALA A 67 0.20 6.77 5.67
C ALA A 67 0.60 8.12 6.29
N THR A 68 1.73 8.16 6.99
CA THR A 68 2.42 9.43 7.22
C THR A 68 3.16 9.87 5.96
N TRP A 69 3.56 11.14 5.88
CA TRP A 69 4.42 11.60 4.78
C TRP A 69 5.77 10.87 4.74
N GLY A 70 6.35 10.57 5.91
CA GLY A 70 7.59 9.80 6.00
C GLY A 70 7.49 8.39 5.42
N LEU A 71 6.33 7.75 5.54
CA LEU A 71 6.06 6.45 4.91
C LEU A 71 5.62 6.57 3.45
N THR A 72 5.01 7.68 3.06
CA THR A 72 4.54 7.92 1.69
C THR A 72 5.70 8.11 0.71
N LEU A 73 6.73 8.87 1.07
CA LEU A 73 7.84 9.18 0.16
C LEU A 73 8.52 7.94 -0.45
N PRO A 74 8.98 6.94 0.33
CA PRO A 74 9.62 5.76 -0.25
C PRO A 74 8.63 4.87 -1.04
N ILE A 75 7.33 4.93 -0.73
CA ILE A 75 6.29 4.27 -1.54
C ILE A 75 6.17 4.91 -2.93
N VAL A 76 6.20 6.25 -3.00
CA VAL A 76 6.19 6.97 -4.28
C VAL A 76 7.40 6.57 -5.12
N GLU A 77 8.58 6.50 -4.49
CA GLU A 77 9.82 6.08 -5.18
C GLU A 77 9.70 4.66 -5.75
N ALA A 78 9.23 3.70 -4.94
CA ALA A 78 9.02 2.32 -5.38
C ALA A 78 7.99 2.22 -6.52
N ALA A 79 6.87 2.92 -6.40
CA ALA A 79 5.82 2.94 -7.41
C ALA A 79 6.29 3.54 -8.74
N MET A 80 7.05 4.62 -8.68
CA MET A 80 7.64 5.26 -9.86
C MET A 80 8.73 4.39 -10.48
N ALA A 81 9.59 3.76 -9.67
CA ALA A 81 10.62 2.85 -10.15
C ALA A 81 10.03 1.64 -10.88
N ALA A 82 8.97 1.04 -10.33
CA ALA A 82 8.29 -0.11 -10.92
C ALA A 82 7.53 0.21 -12.23
N THR A 83 7.30 1.49 -12.54
CA THR A 83 6.48 1.92 -13.69
C THR A 83 7.23 2.78 -14.71
N ARG A 84 8.51 3.09 -14.48
CA ARG A 84 9.40 3.66 -15.50
C ARG A 84 9.74 2.57 -16.52
N ILE A 85 9.21 2.71 -17.72
CA ILE A 85 9.62 1.96 -18.92
C ILE A 85 10.72 2.75 -19.62
#